data_AF-A0A1M6DJL7-F1
#
_entry.id   AF-A0A1M6DJL7-F1
#
_cell.length_a   1.000
_cell.length_b   1.000
_cell.length_c   1.000
_cell.angle_alpha   90.00
_cell.angle_beta   90.00
_cell.angle_gamma   90.00
#
_symmetry.space_group_name_H-M   'P 1'
#
loop_
_entity.id
_entity.type
_entity.pdbx_description
1 polymer ?
#
loop_
_entity_poly.entity_id
_entity_poly.type
_entity_poly.pdbx_seq_one_letter_code
_entity_poly.pdbx_strand_id
1 'polypeptide(L)'
;MRRSKARVLTLVLTIIIGILLGFFGVFVSVFADGGTRERTITIAVILFIYWLLGCVLGLIFPEYSWKWGIALGGPGFIILVLYMIKEFNPLYLLYLIGIAVFSIGSTWGCSYYRNRTKEN
;
A
#
# COMPACT_ATOMS: atom_id res chain seq x y z
N MET A 1 -11.11 21.66 16.33
CA MET A 1 -10.07 20.94 17.12
C MET A 1 -10.24 19.41 17.17
N ARG A 2 -11.46 18.84 17.25
CA ARG A 2 -11.67 17.36 17.32
C ARG A 2 -11.33 16.61 16.01
N ARG A 3 -11.57 17.24 14.86
CA ARG A 3 -11.31 16.69 13.51
C ARG A 3 -9.82 16.56 13.16
N SER A 4 -8.94 17.39 13.73
CA SER A 4 -7.50 17.35 13.44
C SER A 4 -6.81 16.20 14.19
N LYS A 5 -7.14 16.00 15.47
CA LYS A 5 -6.61 14.87 16.26
C LYS A 5 -6.97 13.51 15.63
N ALA A 6 -8.20 13.36 15.14
CA ALA A 6 -8.63 12.14 14.44
C ALA A 6 -7.81 11.89 13.16
N ARG A 7 -7.52 12.93 12.36
CA ARG A 7 -6.68 12.78 11.15
C ARG A 7 -5.25 12.37 11.48
N VAL A 8 -4.65 12.98 12.50
CA VAL A 8 -3.29 12.63 12.94
C VAL A 8 -3.25 11.18 13.41
N LEU A 9 -4.24 10.75 14.20
CA LEU A 9 -4.36 9.36 14.62
C LEU A 9 -4.48 8.40 13.43
N THR A 10 -5.35 8.70 12.45
CA THR A 10 -5.46 7.89 11.23
C THR A 10 -4.13 7.83 10.46
N LEU A 11 -3.41 8.95 10.35
CA LEU A 11 -2.11 9.00 9.67
C LEU A 11 -1.12 8.08 10.37
N VAL A 12 -1.00 8.19 11.69
CA VAL A 12 -0.13 7.33 12.49
C VAL A 12 -0.51 5.86 12.30
N LEU A 13 -1.80 5.52 12.39
CA LEU A 13 -2.28 4.15 12.16
C LEU A 13 -1.98 3.65 10.74
N THR A 14 -2.16 4.50 9.72
CA THR A 14 -1.89 4.16 8.31
C THR A 14 -0.41 3.86 8.10
N ILE A 15 0.47 4.66 8.70
CA ILE A 15 1.92 4.44 8.65
C ILE A 15 2.29 3.15 9.39
N ILE A 16 1.72 2.90 10.58
CA ILE A 16 1.95 1.65 11.33
C ILE A 16 1.51 0.45 10.49
N ILE A 17 0.33 0.48 9.89
CA ILE A 17 -0.16 -0.59 9.01
C ILE A 17 0.76 -0.74 7.79
N GLY A 18 1.19 0.37 7.19
CA GLY A 18 2.13 0.36 6.07
C GLY A 18 3.47 -0.29 6.44
N ILE A 19 4.01 0.00 7.63
CA ILE A 19 5.23 -0.63 8.16
C ILE A 19 5.00 -2.12 8.39
N LEU A 20 3.88 -2.51 9.01
CA LEU A 20 3.55 -3.92 9.24
C LEU A 20 3.42 -4.68 7.91
N LEU A 21 2.77 -4.10 6.90
CA LEU A 21 2.69 -4.71 5.58
C LEU A 21 4.03 -4.75 4.85
N GLY A 22 4.84 -3.70 4.99
CA GLY A 22 6.19 -3.67 4.43
C GLY A 22 7.10 -4.73 5.06
N PHE A 23 7.02 -4.91 6.37
CA PHE A 23 7.83 -5.89 7.08
C PHE A 23 7.26 -7.31 6.96
N PHE A 24 6.04 -7.56 7.40
CA PHE A 24 5.47 -8.92 7.40
C PHE A 24 4.97 -9.38 6.03
N GLY A 25 4.56 -8.46 5.16
CA GLY A 25 4.18 -8.79 3.80
C GLY A 25 5.40 -8.78 2.89
N VAL A 26 5.88 -7.58 2.56
CA VAL A 26 6.87 -7.38 1.49
C VAL A 26 8.20 -8.07 1.84
N PHE A 27 8.80 -7.78 2.99
CA PHE A 27 10.09 -8.37 3.37
C PHE A 27 9.98 -9.90 3.50
N VAL A 28 9.02 -10.43 4.27
CA VAL A 28 8.88 -11.89 4.42
C VAL A 28 8.60 -12.58 3.08
N SER A 29 7.80 -12.00 2.19
CA SER A 29 7.51 -12.60 0.88
C SER A 29 8.76 -12.80 0.02
N VAL A 30 9.78 -11.96 0.23
CA VAL A 30 11.02 -12.00 -0.54
C VAL A 30 12.10 -12.84 0.15
N PHE A 31 12.16 -12.82 1.48
CA PHE A 31 13.13 -13.58 2.29
C PHE A 31 12.70 -15.02 2.59
N ALA A 32 11.42 -15.36 2.48
CA ALA A 32 10.98 -16.73 2.67
C ALA A 32 11.61 -17.65 1.62
N ASP A 33 12.17 -18.77 2.09
CA ASP A 33 12.58 -19.92 1.27
C ASP A 33 11.33 -20.61 0.71
N GLY A 34 10.75 -19.96 -0.29
CA GLY A 34 9.60 -20.47 -1.05
C GLY A 34 9.96 -20.54 -2.53
N GLY A 35 9.33 -21.48 -3.24
CA GLY A 35 9.50 -21.58 -4.69
C GLY A 35 8.96 -20.32 -5.40
N THR A 36 9.40 -20.08 -6.64
CA THR A 36 8.95 -18.91 -7.43
C THR A 36 7.43 -18.78 -7.48
N ARG A 37 6.71 -19.90 -7.59
CA ARG A 37 5.24 -19.92 -7.60
C ARG A 37 4.63 -19.41 -6.29
N GLU A 38 5.14 -19.86 -5.15
CA GLU A 38 4.66 -19.46 -3.82
C GLU A 38 4.93 -17.97 -3.58
N ARG A 39 6.11 -17.50 -3.99
CA ARG A 39 6.48 -16.09 -3.93
C ARG A 39 5.53 -15.22 -4.76
N THR A 40 5.24 -15.60 -6.01
CA THR A 40 4.30 -14.86 -6.86
C THR A 40 2.89 -14.80 -6.27
N ILE A 41 2.39 -15.91 -5.72
CA ILE A 41 1.08 -15.94 -5.05
C ILE A 41 1.08 -15.01 -3.84
N THR A 42 2.14 -15.04 -3.03
CA THR A 42 2.27 -14.20 -1.83
C THR A 42 2.28 -12.71 -2.20
N ILE A 43 3.05 -12.34 -3.24
CA ILE A 43 3.06 -10.98 -3.80
C ILE A 43 1.65 -10.55 -4.23
N ALA A 44 0.93 -11.40 -4.96
CA ALA A 44 -0.43 -11.09 -5.42
C ALA A 44 -1.40 -10.83 -4.25
N VAL A 45 -1.31 -11.65 -3.18
CA VAL A 45 -2.11 -11.47 -1.97
C VAL A 45 -1.78 -10.14 -1.28
N ILE A 46 -0.49 -9.79 -1.16
CA ILE A 46 -0.07 -8.53 -0.53
C ILE A 46 -0.54 -7.32 -1.34
N LEU A 47 -0.43 -7.36 -2.67
CA LEU A 47 -0.95 -6.31 -3.55
C LEU A 47 -2.46 -6.15 -3.43
N PHE A 48 -3.20 -7.26 -3.29
CA PHE A 48 -4.64 -7.21 -3.04
C PHE A 48 -4.97 -6.56 -1.69
N ILE A 49 -4.19 -6.83 -0.64
CA ILE A 49 -4.35 -6.16 0.66
C ILE A 49 -4.08 -4.65 0.54
N TYR A 50 -3.02 -4.24 -0.16
CA TYR A 50 -2.75 -2.82 -0.43
C TYR A 50 -3.91 -2.14 -1.15
N TRP A 51 -4.50 -2.83 -2.14
CA TRP A 51 -5.66 -2.34 -2.87
C TRP A 51 -6.88 -2.17 -1.97
N LEU A 52 -7.22 -3.17 -1.16
CA LEU A 52 -8.38 -3.11 -0.25
C LEU A 52 -8.23 -1.97 0.77
N LEU A 53 -7.10 -1.91 1.46
CA LEU A 53 -6.86 -0.88 2.48
C LEU A 53 -6.79 0.51 1.86
N GLY A 54 -6.17 0.63 0.69
CA GLY A 54 -6.15 1.89 -0.03
C GLY A 54 -7.55 2.32 -0.44
N CYS A 55 -8.40 1.42 -0.94
CA CYS A 55 -9.80 1.77 -1.22
C CYS A 55 -10.57 2.20 0.03
N VAL A 56 -10.40 1.51 1.17
CA VAL A 56 -11.01 1.92 2.45
C VAL A 56 -10.55 3.33 2.84
N LEU A 57 -9.26 3.63 2.76
CA LEU A 57 -8.72 4.96 3.06
C LEU A 57 -9.26 6.02 2.10
N GLY A 58 -9.32 5.74 0.80
CA GLY A 58 -9.88 6.64 -0.21
C GLY A 58 -11.37 6.93 0.00
N LEU A 59 -12.14 5.92 0.41
CA LEU A 59 -13.54 6.08 0.75
C LEU A 59 -13.74 6.86 2.05
N ILE A 60 -12.90 6.71 3.08
CA ILE A 60 -13.09 7.43 4.34
C ILE A 60 -12.52 8.86 4.26
N PHE A 61 -11.35 9.04 3.64
CA PHE A 61 -10.58 10.28 3.57
C PHE A 61 -10.30 10.70 2.11
N PRO A 62 -11.31 11.23 1.40
CA PRO A 62 -11.18 11.58 -0.02
C PRO A 62 -10.32 12.84 -0.26
N GLU A 63 -10.14 13.68 0.75
CA GLU A 63 -9.26 14.84 0.69
C GLU A 63 -7.80 14.39 0.52
N TYR A 64 -7.17 14.74 -0.61
CA TYR A 64 -5.79 14.38 -0.93
C TYR A 64 -5.51 12.87 -0.81
N SER A 65 -6.45 12.05 -1.26
CA SER A 65 -6.46 10.58 -1.18
C SER A 65 -5.14 9.90 -1.57
N TRP A 66 -4.47 10.39 -2.62
CA TRP A 66 -3.17 9.87 -3.07
C TRP A 66 -2.07 9.91 -1.99
N LYS A 67 -2.11 10.89 -1.07
CA LYS A 67 -1.13 10.98 0.04
C LYS A 67 -1.30 9.81 1.02
N TRP A 68 -2.53 9.36 1.24
CA TRP A 68 -2.81 8.19 2.08
C TRP A 68 -2.29 6.91 1.42
N GLY A 69 -2.36 6.83 0.08
CA GLY A 69 -1.76 5.74 -0.68
C GLY A 69 -0.24 5.68 -0.49
N ILE A 70 0.44 6.83 -0.55
CA ILE A 70 1.88 6.93 -0.27
C ILE A 70 2.19 6.55 1.18
N ALA A 71 1.41 7.02 2.15
CA ALA A 71 1.63 6.67 3.55
C ALA A 71 1.48 5.16 3.82
N LEU A 72 0.55 4.51 3.12
CA LEU A 72 0.31 3.07 3.23
C LEU A 72 1.38 2.25 2.48
N GLY A 73 1.63 2.55 1.20
CA GLY A 73 2.54 1.79 0.35
C GLY A 73 4.03 2.14 0.53
N GLY A 74 4.33 3.34 1.02
CA GLY A 74 5.68 3.89 1.14
C GLY A 74 6.65 3.02 1.93
N PRO A 75 6.30 2.53 3.14
CA PRO A 75 7.20 1.67 3.90
C PRO A 75 7.57 0.38 3.17
N GLY A 76 6.58 -0.30 2.56
CA GLY A 76 6.81 -1.52 1.77
C GLY A 76 7.64 -1.26 0.51
N PHE A 77 7.38 -0.13 -0.17
CA PHE A 77 8.17 0.33 -1.31
C PHE A 77 9.65 0.53 -0.92
N ILE A 78 9.92 1.27 0.17
CA ILE A 78 11.28 1.54 0.65
C ILE A 78 12.00 0.25 1.00
N ILE A 79 11.35 -0.65 1.73
CA ILE A 79 11.92 -1.95 2.11
C ILE A 79 12.31 -2.75 0.86
N LEU A 80 11.43 -2.81 -0.16
CA LEU A 80 11.71 -3.54 -1.39
C LEU A 80 12.84 -2.92 -2.20
N VAL A 81 12.92 -1.59 -2.29
CA VAL A 81 14.05 -0.87 -2.91
C VAL A 81 15.35 -1.24 -2.23
N LEU A 82 15.39 -1.16 -0.89
CA LEU A 82 16.60 -1.48 -0.12
C LEU A 82 17.03 -2.93 -0.32
N TYR A 83 16.08 -3.85 -0.49
CA TYR A 83 16.37 -5.24 -0.82
C TYR A 83 16.91 -5.41 -2.25
N MET A 84 16.29 -4.76 -3.23
CA MET A 84 16.70 -4.83 -4.65
C MET A 84 18.13 -4.35 -4.89
N ILE A 85 18.64 -3.43 -4.07
CA ILE A 85 20.04 -2.97 -4.13
C ILE A 85 21.01 -4.12 -3.80
N LYS A 86 20.62 -5.03 -2.90
CA LYS A 86 21.43 -6.19 -2.52
C LYS A 86 21.27 -7.35 -3.50
N GLU A 87 20.04 -7.64 -3.90
CA GLU A 87 19.73 -8.77 -4.76
C GLU A 87 18.68 -8.38 -5.80
N PHE A 88 19.15 -8.10 -7.02
CA PHE A 88 18.27 -7.67 -8.09
C PHE A 88 17.51 -8.86 -8.69
N ASN A 89 16.18 -8.77 -8.71
CA ASN A 89 15.30 -9.67 -9.43
C ASN A 89 14.25 -8.84 -10.19
N PRO A 90 14.01 -9.09 -11.50
CA PRO A 90 12.98 -8.39 -12.27
C PRO A 90 11.57 -8.47 -11.66
N LEU A 91 11.25 -9.56 -10.95
CA LEU A 91 9.97 -9.71 -10.24
C LEU A 91 9.78 -8.62 -9.17
N TYR A 92 10.87 -8.18 -8.53
CA TYR A 92 10.80 -7.13 -7.51
C TYR A 92 10.50 -5.77 -8.10
N LEU A 93 10.90 -5.52 -9.36
CA LEU A 93 10.51 -4.30 -10.06
C LEU A 93 9.00 -4.27 -10.34
N LEU A 94 8.44 -5.39 -10.80
CA LEU A 94 7.00 -5.54 -10.97
C LEU A 94 6.26 -5.39 -9.65
N TYR A 95 6.81 -5.94 -8.57
CA TYR A 95 6.23 -5.82 -7.25
C TYR A 95 6.26 -4.37 -6.73
N LEU A 96 7.35 -3.63 -6.95
CA LEU A 96 7.50 -2.24 -6.59
C LEU A 96 6.49 -1.34 -7.32
N ILE A 97 6.34 -1.54 -8.63
CA ILE A 97 5.30 -0.88 -9.44
C ILE A 97 3.92 -1.27 -8.91
N GLY A 98 3.70 -2.55 -8.61
CA GLY A 98 2.48 -3.07 -8.01
C GLY A 98 2.12 -2.34 -6.72
N ILE A 99 3.05 -2.22 -5.76
CA ILE A 99 2.78 -1.54 -4.49
C ILE A 99 2.34 -0.10 -4.74
N ALA A 100 3.06 0.64 -5.60
CA ALA A 100 2.71 2.02 -5.93
C ALA A 100 1.32 2.13 -6.59
N VAL A 101 1.07 1.32 -7.63
CA VAL A 101 -0.20 1.34 -8.38
C VAL A 101 -1.37 0.91 -7.51
N PHE A 102 -1.25 -0.19 -6.77
CA PHE A 102 -2.36 -0.71 -5.97
C PHE A 102 -2.63 0.14 -4.73
N SER A 103 -1.62 0.75 -4.09
CA SER A 103 -1.87 1.63 -2.93
C SER A 103 -2.37 3.03 -3.34
N ILE A 104 -1.71 3.68 -4.29
CA ILE A 104 -2.06 5.04 -4.73
C ILE A 104 -3.29 5.02 -5.64
N GLY A 105 -3.33 4.07 -6.59
CA GLY A 105 -4.44 3.94 -7.53
C GLY A 105 -5.75 3.60 -6.85
N SER A 106 -5.75 2.71 -5.84
CA SER A 106 -6.97 2.37 -5.10
C SER A 106 -7.47 3.52 -4.24
N THR A 107 -6.59 4.19 -3.48
CA THR A 107 -6.96 5.36 -2.67
C THR A 107 -7.54 6.47 -3.53
N TRP A 108 -6.88 6.79 -4.65
CA TRP A 108 -7.36 7.81 -5.57
C TRP A 108 -8.67 7.42 -6.28
N GLY A 109 -8.73 6.21 -6.85
CA GLY A 109 -9.90 5.74 -7.60
C GLY A 109 -11.17 5.62 -6.75
N CYS A 110 -11.05 5.03 -5.54
CA CYS A 110 -12.18 4.91 -4.62
C CYS A 110 -12.59 6.28 -4.04
N SER A 111 -11.65 7.19 -3.82
CA SER A 111 -11.96 8.58 -3.45
C SER A 111 -12.70 9.32 -4.58
N TYR A 112 -12.30 9.12 -5.83
CA TYR A 112 -12.95 9.73 -6.99
C TYR A 112 -14.39 9.24 -7.12
N TYR A 113 -14.61 7.93 -6.99
CA TYR A 113 -15.94 7.32 -7.00
C TYR A 113 -16.86 7.92 -5.92
N ARG A 114 -16.36 8.07 -4.68
CA ARG A 114 -17.13 8.68 -3.59
C ARG A 114 -17.52 10.14 -3.85
N ASN A 115 -16.64 10.90 -4.49
CA ASN A 115 -16.94 12.32 -4.76
C ASN A 115 -18.01 12.46 -5.84
N ARG A 116 -17.95 11.63 -6.89
CA ARG A 116 -18.98 11.54 -7.94
C ARG A 116 -20.37 11.20 -7.39
N THR A 117 -20.48 10.26 -6.44
CA THR A 117 -21.78 9.87 -5.88
C THR A 117 -22.41 10.91 -4.96
N LYS A 118 -21.67 11.95 -4.55
CA LYS A 118 -22.22 13.07 -3.77
C LYS A 118 -22.71 14.24 -4.63
N GLU A 119 -22.30 14.28 -5.89
CA GLU A 119 -22.70 15.34 -6.85
C GLU A 119 -24.00 15.00 -7.59
N ASN A 120 -24.39 13.72 -7.60
CA ASN A 120 -25.69 13.22 -8.10
C ASN A 120 -26.71 13.11 -6.97
#